data_AF-A0A6G3Q9U3-F1
#
_entry.id   AF-A0A6G3Q9U3-F1
#
_cell.length_a   1.000
_cell.length_b   1.000
_cell.length_c   1.000
_cell.angle_alpha   90.00
_cell.angle_beta   90.00
_cell.angle_gamma   90.00
#
_symmetry.space_group_name_H-M   'P 1'
#
loop_
_entity.id
_entity.type
_entity.pdbx_description
1 polymer ?
#
loop_
_entity_poly.entity_id
_entity_poly.type
_entity_poly.pdbx_seq_one_letter_code
_entity_poly.pdbx_strand_id
1 'polypeptide(L)'
;MVLIDDTEVGRVGRGQTLHLDVPSGAHQVQLKVDWCSSEPLVAVVEPGETVFFACCPGGAASDGLRAVIDNKDDYITLRQTPEPIVMAKSPLDRRTRFLLGAAFGFFGGGLTLIGAWIWRYTGVASGAADVVAGVSLAVVLASMIVLWLCRRRVT
;
A
#
# COMPACT_ATOMS: atom_id res chain seq x y z
N MET A 1 9.69 -7.20 11.74
CA MET A 1 10.78 -7.53 12.67
C MET A 1 12.11 -7.42 11.94
N VAL A 2 13.15 -7.08 12.66
CA VAL A 2 14.53 -6.95 12.17
C VAL A 2 15.33 -8.10 12.77
N LEU A 3 16.05 -8.83 11.93
CA LEU A 3 16.95 -9.91 12.33
C LEU A 3 18.39 -9.52 12.03
N ILE A 4 19.29 -9.80 12.97
CA ILE A 4 20.74 -9.74 12.79
C ILE A 4 21.30 -11.09 13.19
N ASP A 5 22.07 -11.73 12.30
CA ASP A 5 22.65 -13.06 12.52
C ASP A 5 21.58 -14.06 12.99
N ASP A 6 20.46 -14.09 12.27
CA ASP A 6 19.25 -14.89 12.54
C ASP A 6 18.55 -14.65 13.89
N THR A 7 18.95 -13.61 14.63
CA THR A 7 18.37 -13.24 15.92
C THR A 7 17.45 -12.02 15.79
N GLU A 8 16.20 -12.10 16.29
CA GLU A 8 15.31 -10.93 16.35
C GLU A 8 15.87 -9.89 17.32
N VAL A 9 16.27 -8.74 16.78
CA VAL A 9 16.83 -7.62 17.56
C VAL A 9 15.81 -6.50 17.80
N GLY A 10 14.67 -6.55 17.10
CA GLY A 10 13.60 -5.59 17.34
C GLY A 10 12.58 -5.50 16.21
N ARG A 11 11.76 -4.44 16.28
CA ARG A 11 10.68 -4.18 15.33
C ARG A 11 10.74 -2.74 14.87
N VAL A 12 10.57 -2.54 13.57
CA VAL A 12 10.47 -1.23 12.94
C VAL A 12 9.10 -1.10 12.26
N GLY A 13 8.36 -0.05 12.62
CA GLY A 13 7.07 0.28 12.03
C GLY A 13 7.18 1.30 10.90
N ARG A 14 6.02 1.64 10.31
CA ARG A 14 5.95 2.59 9.21
C ARG A 14 6.48 3.98 9.63
N GLY A 15 7.50 4.45 8.91
CA GLY A 15 8.12 5.76 9.15
C GLY A 15 8.96 5.84 10.43
N GLN A 16 9.23 4.70 11.07
CA GLN A 16 10.13 4.63 12.20
C GLN A 16 11.55 4.28 11.75
N THR A 17 12.51 4.70 12.56
CA THR A 17 13.92 4.32 12.45
C THR A 17 14.28 3.53 13.69
N LEU A 18 15.00 2.42 13.51
CA LEU A 18 15.52 1.61 14.59
C LEU A 18 17.05 1.76 14.61
N HIS A 19 17.60 2.15 15.77
CA HIS A 19 19.03 2.20 16.01
C HIS A 19 19.42 0.97 16.84
N LEU A 20 20.48 0.31 16.42
CA LEU A 20 20.96 -0.94 17.01
C LEU A 20 22.47 -0.83 17.19
N ASP A 21 22.93 -1.01 18.42
CA ASP A 21 24.35 -1.14 18.72
C ASP A 21 24.76 -2.59 18.47
N VAL A 22 25.69 -2.80 17.56
CA VAL A 22 26.23 -4.12 17.19
C VAL A 22 27.75 -4.13 17.30
N PRO A 23 28.37 -5.29 17.62
CA PRO A 23 29.82 -5.43 17.57
C PRO A 23 30.37 -5.07 16.19
N SER A 24 31.66 -4.71 16.12
CA SER A 24 32.33 -4.58 14.83
C SER A 24 32.50 -5.95 14.17
N GLY A 25 32.23 -6.04 12.87
CA GLY A 25 32.35 -7.28 12.12
C GLY A 25 31.35 -7.41 10.97
N ALA A 26 31.37 -8.58 10.33
CA ALA A 26 30.38 -8.92 9.31
C ALA A 26 29.11 -9.45 9.98
N HIS A 27 27.97 -8.86 9.62
CA HIS A 27 26.66 -9.20 10.14
C HIS A 27 25.68 -9.45 9.00
N GLN A 28 24.82 -10.45 9.16
CA GLN A 28 23.74 -10.74 8.24
C GLN A 28 22.46 -10.05 8.74
N VAL A 29 21.96 -9.08 7.98
CA VAL A 29 20.75 -8.33 8.30
C VAL A 29 19.60 -8.81 7.43
N GLN A 30 18.43 -9.05 8.04
CA GLN A 30 17.23 -9.46 7.33
C GLN A 30 15.99 -8.78 7.90
N LEU A 31 15.02 -8.47 7.04
CA LEU A 31 13.69 -8.03 7.45
C LEU A 31 12.68 -9.17 7.31
N LYS A 32 11.71 -9.18 8.21
CA LYS A 32 10.57 -10.10 8.14
C LYS A 32 9.27 -9.41 8.53
N VAL A 33 8.21 -9.66 7.78
CA VAL A 33 6.84 -9.16 8.05
C VAL A 33 5.89 -10.35 7.88
N ASP A 34 5.24 -10.74 8.96
CA ASP A 34 4.43 -11.97 9.03
C ASP A 34 5.20 -13.19 8.49
N TRP A 35 4.67 -13.82 7.45
CA TRP A 35 5.31 -14.93 6.73
C TRP A 35 6.34 -14.50 5.68
N CYS A 36 6.40 -13.23 5.30
CA CYS A 36 7.29 -12.69 4.26
C CYS A 36 8.66 -12.29 4.81
N SER A 37 9.72 -12.55 4.04
CA SER A 37 11.10 -12.20 4.40
C SER A 37 11.78 -11.44 3.26
N SER A 38 12.75 -10.59 3.57
CA SER A 38 13.64 -10.03 2.55
C SER A 38 14.77 -11.01 2.24
N GLU A 39 15.47 -10.80 1.12
CA GLU A 39 16.80 -11.37 0.95
C GLU A 39 17.72 -10.93 2.11
N PRO A 40 18.54 -11.85 2.67
CA PRO A 40 19.55 -11.48 3.66
C PRO A 40 20.64 -10.62 3.02
N LEU A 41 21.06 -9.58 3.75
CA LEU A 41 22.11 -8.67 3.31
C LEU A 41 23.28 -8.71 4.28
N VAL A 42 24.48 -8.99 3.78
CA VAL A 42 25.70 -8.95 4.59
C VAL A 42 26.23 -7.52 4.62
N ALA A 43 26.44 -7.00 5.83
CA ALA A 43 27.07 -5.70 6.04
C ALA A 43 28.27 -5.85 6.97
N VAL A 44 29.34 -5.14 6.65
CA VAL A 44 30.53 -5.04 7.51
C VAL A 44 30.44 -3.73 8.27
N VAL A 45 30.48 -3.80 9.59
CA VAL A 45 30.46 -2.65 10.49
C VAL A 45 31.85 -2.48 11.08
N GLU A 46 32.55 -1.41 10.71
CA GLU A 46 33.85 -1.09 11.30
C GLU A 46 33.69 -0.46 12.70
N PRO A 47 34.74 -0.51 13.56
CA PRO A 47 34.68 0.10 14.88
C PRO A 47 34.33 1.60 14.84
N GLY A 48 33.20 1.96 15.46
CA GLY A 48 32.71 3.35 15.50
C GLY A 48 32.00 3.82 14.22
N GLU A 49 31.82 2.94 13.24
CA GLU A 49 31.05 3.21 12.03
C GLU A 49 29.55 3.03 12.27
N THR A 50 28.73 3.76 11.51
CA THR A 50 27.29 3.53 11.43
C THR A 50 26.93 3.18 9.98
N VAL A 51 26.28 2.04 9.80
CA VAL A 51 25.76 1.60 8.50
C VAL A 51 24.25 1.88 8.43
N PHE A 52 23.79 2.43 7.33
CA PHE A 52 22.37 2.75 7.13
C PHE A 52 21.69 1.78 6.19
N PHE A 53 20.43 1.47 6.50
CA PHE A 53 19.59 0.62 5.68
C PHE A 53 18.22 1.23 5.46
N ALA A 54 17.64 0.89 4.31
CA ALA A 54 16.33 1.29 3.85
C ALA A 54 15.43 0.06 3.73
N CYS A 55 14.25 0.14 4.33
CA CYS A 55 13.16 -0.80 4.09
C CYS A 55 12.28 -0.27 2.94
N CYS A 56 12.08 -1.08 1.91
CA CYS A 56 11.23 -0.76 0.77
C CYS A 56 10.24 -1.91 0.51
N PRO A 57 9.06 -1.63 -0.05
CA PRO A 57 8.26 -2.68 -0.67
C PRO A 57 9.08 -3.34 -1.79
N GLY A 58 9.00 -4.66 -1.89
CA GLY A 58 9.58 -5.41 -3.02
C GLY A 58 8.63 -5.43 -4.22
N GLY A 59 9.15 -5.82 -5.39
CA GLY A 59 8.43 -5.74 -6.67
C GLY A 59 8.06 -4.33 -7.15
N ALA A 60 7.30 -4.27 -8.25
CA ALA A 60 6.71 -3.03 -8.76
C ALA A 60 5.47 -2.64 -7.94
N ALA A 61 5.18 -1.34 -7.82
CA ALA A 61 3.99 -0.85 -7.09
C ALA A 61 2.64 -1.41 -7.63
N SER A 62 2.64 -1.96 -8.84
CA SER A 62 1.50 -2.64 -9.48
C SER A 62 1.30 -4.10 -9.08
N ASP A 63 2.26 -4.73 -8.39
CA ASP A 63 2.28 -6.19 -8.20
C ASP A 63 1.33 -6.71 -7.11
N GLY A 64 0.71 -5.79 -6.36
CA GLY A 64 -0.55 -6.00 -5.64
C GLY A 64 -0.68 -7.30 -4.84
N LEU A 65 -1.92 -7.82 -4.75
CA LEU A 65 -2.28 -9.01 -3.95
C LEU A 65 -1.46 -10.26 -4.31
N ARG A 66 -0.89 -10.32 -5.52
CA ARG A 66 -0.13 -11.48 -6.01
C ARG A 66 1.23 -11.61 -5.32
N ALA A 67 1.87 -10.50 -4.96
CA ALA A 67 3.11 -10.52 -4.18
C ALA A 67 2.92 -11.16 -2.78
N VAL A 68 1.72 -11.07 -2.21
CA VAL A 68 1.40 -11.67 -0.89
C VAL A 68 1.12 -13.17 -0.99
N ILE A 69 0.64 -13.66 -2.14
CA ILE A 69 0.18 -15.05 -2.29
C ILE A 69 1.26 -15.95 -2.93
N ASP A 70 2.03 -15.44 -3.88
CA ASP A 70 2.85 -16.26 -4.79
C ASP A 70 4.37 -16.04 -4.61
N ASN A 71 4.80 -14.90 -4.04
CA ASN A 71 6.23 -14.56 -3.95
C ASN A 71 6.63 -13.94 -2.60
N LYS A 72 6.64 -14.79 -1.57
CA LYS A 72 6.92 -14.47 -0.16
C LYS A 72 8.22 -13.69 0.07
N ASP A 73 9.23 -13.94 -0.76
CA ASP A 73 10.59 -13.41 -0.57
C ASP A 73 10.84 -12.08 -1.31
N ASP A 74 9.87 -11.61 -2.11
CA ASP A 74 9.94 -10.35 -2.87
C ASP A 74 8.88 -9.32 -2.39
N TYR A 75 8.25 -9.56 -1.24
CA TYR A 75 7.27 -8.63 -0.68
C TYR A 75 7.93 -7.41 -0.02
N ILE A 76 9.12 -7.61 0.55
CA ILE A 76 9.90 -6.60 1.27
C ILE A 76 11.36 -6.67 0.83
N THR A 77 11.99 -5.51 0.66
CA THR A 77 13.39 -5.41 0.28
C THR A 77 14.16 -4.58 1.29
N LEU A 78 15.35 -5.04 1.62
CA LEU A 78 16.33 -4.31 2.42
C LEU A 78 17.44 -3.81 1.49
N ARG A 79 17.77 -2.52 1.54
CA ARG A 79 18.87 -1.94 0.75
C ARG A 79 19.79 -1.15 1.68
N GLN A 80 21.09 -1.32 1.53
CA GLN A 80 22.06 -0.46 2.21
C GLN A 80 22.08 0.92 1.57
N THR A 81 22.20 1.97 2.37
CA THR A 81 22.30 3.35 1.89
C THR A 81 23.52 4.04 2.49
N PRO A 82 24.15 4.97 1.74
CA PRO A 82 25.29 5.73 2.26
C PRO A 82 24.88 6.76 3.32
N GLU A 83 23.62 7.18 3.30
CA GLU A 83 23.08 8.21 4.20
C GLU A 83 21.82 7.72 4.90
N PRO A 84 21.49 8.29 6.08
CA PRO A 84 20.24 8.00 6.77
C PRO A 84 19.07 8.51 5.92
N ILE A 85 18.14 7.62 5.58
CA ILE A 85 16.90 8.03 4.94
C ILE A 85 16.02 8.74 5.98
N VAL A 86 15.96 10.06 5.88
CA VAL A 86 14.92 10.84 6.54
C VAL A 86 13.64 10.62 5.76
N MET A 87 12.80 9.70 6.24
CA MET A 87 11.47 9.50 5.67
C MET A 87 10.65 10.76 5.89
N ALA A 88 10.58 11.61 4.86
CA ALA A 88 9.49 12.57 4.75
C ALA A 88 8.21 11.75 4.77
N LYS A 89 7.38 11.93 5.81
CA LYS A 89 6.05 11.32 5.89
C LYS A 89 5.41 11.56 4.53
N SER A 90 5.25 10.52 3.72
CA SER A 90 4.43 10.63 2.52
C SER A 90 3.00 10.74 3.06
N PRO A 91 2.38 11.93 3.12
CA PRO A 91 0.94 11.95 3.23
C PRO A 91 0.47 11.15 2.02
N LEU A 92 -0.41 10.17 2.24
CA LEU A 92 -1.08 9.52 1.12
C LEU A 92 -1.55 10.64 0.19
N ASP A 93 -0.96 10.68 -1.02
CA ASP A 93 -1.09 11.82 -1.91
C ASP A 93 -2.58 12.15 -1.98
N ARG A 94 -2.91 13.44 -1.83
CA ARG A 94 -4.30 13.90 -1.79
C ARG A 94 -5.08 13.34 -2.98
N ARG A 95 -4.39 13.16 -4.11
CA ARG A 95 -4.86 12.50 -5.32
C ARG A 95 -5.22 11.02 -5.12
N THR A 96 -4.37 10.22 -4.49
CA THR A 96 -4.62 8.81 -4.19
C THR A 96 -5.84 8.63 -3.30
N ARG A 97 -6.04 9.52 -2.32
CA ARG A 97 -7.26 9.54 -1.48
C ARG A 97 -8.52 9.84 -2.31
N PHE A 98 -8.45 10.81 -3.21
CA PHE A 98 -9.57 11.12 -4.10
C PHE A 98 -9.88 10.00 -5.09
N LEU A 99 -8.86 9.34 -5.64
CA LEU A 99 -9.04 8.20 -6.54
C LEU A 99 -9.67 7.00 -5.84
N LEU A 100 -9.25 6.69 -4.61
CA LEU A 100 -9.92 5.65 -3.80
C LEU A 100 -11.40 6.01 -3.55
N GLY A 101 -11.69 7.24 -3.15
CA GLY A 101 -13.06 7.69 -2.91
C GLY A 101 -13.95 7.58 -4.15
N ALA A 102 -13.43 7.96 -5.33
CA ALA A 102 -14.15 7.84 -6.60
C ALA A 102 -14.39 6.38 -7.01
N ALA A 103 -13.41 5.49 -6.77
CA ALA A 103 -13.59 4.06 -7.03
C ALA A 103 -14.70 3.46 -6.16
N PHE A 104 -14.72 3.77 -4.85
CA PHE A 104 -15.79 3.34 -3.95
C PHE A 104 -17.16 3.89 -4.37
N GLY A 105 -17.24 5.15 -4.80
CA GLY A 105 -18.48 5.76 -5.32
C GLY A 105 -19.00 5.06 -6.59
N PHE A 106 -18.11 4.70 -7.52
CA PHE A 106 -18.46 3.99 -8.74
C PHE A 106 -19.01 2.58 -8.47
N PHE A 107 -18.32 1.79 -7.64
CA PHE A 107 -18.78 0.43 -7.30
C PHE A 107 -20.03 0.43 -6.43
N GLY A 108 -20.09 1.31 -5.42
CA GLY A 108 -21.25 1.46 -4.56
C GLY A 108 -22.49 1.88 -5.35
N GLY A 109 -22.37 2.90 -6.19
CA GLY A 109 -23.46 3.38 -7.05
C GLY A 109 -23.89 2.37 -8.12
N GLY A 110 -22.94 1.59 -8.67
CA GLY A 110 -23.26 0.50 -9.59
C GLY A 110 -24.07 -0.61 -8.93
N LEU A 111 -23.70 -1.02 -7.70
CA LEU A 111 -24.41 -2.06 -6.96
C LEU A 111 -25.84 -1.62 -6.59
N THR A 112 -26.02 -0.36 -6.18
CA THR A 112 -27.35 0.19 -5.87
C THR A 112 -28.22 0.36 -7.11
N LEU A 113 -27.63 0.67 -8.28
CA LEU A 113 -28.34 0.65 -9.58
C LEU A 113 -28.87 -0.73 -9.92
N ILE A 114 -28.07 -1.79 -9.71
CA ILE A 114 -28.50 -3.17 -9.94
C ILE A 114 -29.66 -3.53 -9.00
N GLY A 115 -29.56 -3.19 -7.72
CA GLY A 115 -30.63 -3.40 -6.74
C GLY A 115 -31.93 -2.67 -7.10
N ALA A 116 -31.85 -1.40 -7.50
CA ALA A 116 -32.99 -0.61 -7.94
C ALA A 116 -33.63 -1.19 -9.23
N TRP A 117 -32.83 -1.68 -10.16
CA TRP A 117 -33.31 -2.32 -11.39
C TRP A 117 -34.07 -3.62 -11.10
N ILE A 118 -33.58 -4.43 -10.16
CA ILE A 118 -34.26 -5.64 -9.68
C ILE A 118 -35.62 -5.28 -9.05
N TRP A 119 -35.67 -4.32 -8.13
CA TRP A 119 -36.93 -3.88 -7.51
C TRP A 119 -37.96 -3.34 -8.49
N ARG A 120 -37.49 -2.60 -9.50
CA ARG A 120 -38.34 -2.09 -10.58
C ARG A 120 -38.92 -3.22 -11.42
N TYR A 121 -38.15 -4.28 -11.69
CA TYR A 121 -38.63 -5.44 -12.42
C TYR A 121 -39.59 -6.31 -11.61
N THR A 122 -39.35 -6.47 -10.30
CA THR A 122 -40.21 -7.28 -9.41
C THR A 122 -41.44 -6.55 -8.89
N GLY A 123 -41.59 -5.24 -9.15
CA GLY A 123 -42.72 -4.41 -8.70
C GLY A 123 -42.71 -4.09 -7.20
N VAL A 124 -41.63 -4.41 -6.50
CA VAL A 124 -41.50 -4.19 -5.05
C VAL A 124 -41.00 -2.76 -4.86
N ALA A 125 -41.88 -1.85 -4.45
CA ALA A 125 -41.57 -0.44 -4.16
C ALA A 125 -40.99 0.38 -5.34
N SER A 126 -41.71 0.37 -6.47
CA SER A 126 -41.34 1.11 -7.70
C SER A 126 -41.06 2.61 -7.48
N GLY A 127 -41.78 3.27 -6.56
CA GLY A 127 -41.56 4.68 -6.25
C GLY A 127 -40.20 4.98 -5.59
N ALA A 128 -39.66 4.06 -4.79
CA ALA A 128 -38.33 4.21 -4.18
C ALA A 128 -37.21 3.86 -5.17
N ALA A 129 -37.47 2.94 -6.10
CA ALA A 129 -36.49 2.48 -7.08
C ALA A 129 -36.01 3.61 -8.01
N ASP A 130 -36.91 4.50 -8.44
CA ASP A 130 -36.55 5.61 -9.35
C ASP A 130 -35.66 6.65 -8.67
N VAL A 131 -35.92 6.96 -7.40
CA VAL A 131 -35.09 7.88 -6.60
C VAL A 131 -33.71 7.28 -6.35
N VAL A 132 -33.65 6.00 -5.96
CA VAL A 132 -32.39 5.29 -5.70
C VAL A 132 -31.56 5.17 -6.99
N ALA A 133 -32.18 4.85 -8.13
CA ALA A 133 -31.49 4.78 -9.41
C ALA A 133 -30.94 6.15 -9.84
N GLY A 134 -31.72 7.23 -9.69
CA GLY A 134 -31.29 8.58 -10.02
C GLY A 134 -30.09 9.05 -9.19
N VAL A 135 -30.13 8.87 -7.87
CA VAL A 135 -29.02 9.24 -6.97
C VAL A 135 -27.78 8.40 -7.27
N SER A 136 -27.95 7.11 -7.51
CA SER A 136 -26.84 6.20 -7.80
C SER A 136 -26.16 6.54 -9.13
N LEU A 137 -26.93 6.86 -10.17
CA LEU A 137 -26.40 7.31 -11.46
C LEU A 137 -25.61 8.62 -11.31
N ALA A 138 -26.11 9.57 -10.53
CA ALA A 138 -25.41 10.83 -10.27
C ALA A 138 -24.05 10.60 -9.57
N VAL A 139 -23.99 9.70 -8.58
CA VAL A 139 -22.75 9.33 -7.90
C VAL A 139 -21.75 8.67 -8.86
N VAL A 140 -22.22 7.77 -9.73
CA VAL A 140 -21.39 7.10 -10.75
C VAL A 140 -20.81 8.13 -11.73
N LEU A 141 -21.64 9.03 -12.27
CA LEU A 141 -21.20 10.05 -13.22
C LEU A 141 -20.22 11.04 -12.59
N ALA A 142 -20.49 11.52 -11.36
CA ALA A 142 -19.58 12.38 -10.63
C ALA A 142 -18.22 11.71 -10.39
N SER A 143 -18.24 10.42 -10.03
CA SER A 143 -17.02 9.62 -9.84
C SER A 143 -16.22 9.47 -11.14
N MET A 144 -16.90 9.22 -12.27
CA MET A 144 -16.28 9.16 -13.59
C MET A 144 -15.67 10.50 -14.01
N ILE A 145 -16.33 11.62 -13.74
CA ILE A 145 -15.83 12.97 -14.03
C ILE A 145 -14.56 13.26 -13.23
N VAL A 146 -14.55 12.93 -11.94
CA VAL A 146 -13.35 13.08 -11.09
C VAL A 146 -12.19 12.23 -11.61
N LEU A 147 -12.46 10.96 -11.95
CA LEU A 147 -11.45 10.06 -12.53
C LEU A 147 -10.90 10.61 -13.85
N TRP A 148 -11.76 11.11 -14.72
CA TRP A 148 -11.39 11.67 -16.02
C TRP A 148 -10.57 12.96 -15.89
N LEU A 149 -11.01 13.90 -15.05
CA LEU A 149 -10.28 15.15 -14.77
C LEU A 149 -8.91 14.89 -14.16
N CYS A 150 -8.81 13.91 -13.25
CA CYS A 150 -7.54 13.51 -12.66
C CYS A 150 -6.61 12.82 -13.67
N ARG A 151 -7.13 12.11 -14.69
CA ARG A 151 -6.31 11.47 -15.74
C ARG A 151 -5.84 12.45 -16.82
N ARG A 152 -6.63 13.48 -17.16
CA ARG A 152 -6.28 14.46 -18.21
C ARG A 152 -5.13 15.41 -17.86
N ARG A 153 -4.85 15.66 -16.57
CA ARG A 153 -3.72 16.53 -16.16
C ARG A 153 -2.33 15.86 -16.25
N VAL A 154 -2.20 14.76 -16.99
CA VAL A 154 -0.95 13.98 -17.15
C VAL A 154 -0.34 14.12 -18.55
N THR A 155 -1.01 14.83 -19.45
CA THR A 155 -0.51 15.22 -20.79
C THR A 155 -0.36 16.71 -20.86
#